data_AF-A0A2V5L4L2-F1
#
_entry.id   AF-A0A2V5L4L2-F1
#
_cell.length_a   1.000
_cell.length_b   1.000
_cell.length_c   1.000
_cell.angle_alpha   90.00
_cell.angle_beta   90.00
_cell.angle_gamma   90.00
#
_symmetry.space_group_name_H-M   'P 1'
#
loop_
_entity.id
_entity.type
_entity.pdbx_description
1 polymer ?
#
loop_
_entity_poly.entity_id
_entity_poly.type
_entity_poly.pdbx_seq_one_letter_code
_entity_poly.pdbx_strand_id
1 'polypeptide(L)'
;MADVANKYAENVAGPFYVDDQCIDCDLCRETAPASFKRNDDGGHTYVYKQPETLDEEALCKEAMEGCPVEAIGNDGAIILAPLRV
;
A
#
# COMPACT_ATOMS: atom_id res chain seq x y z
N MET A 1 4.88 12.03 -1.68
CA MET A 1 5.10 10.83 -0.86
C MET A 1 3.89 10.61 0.02
N ALA A 2 3.44 9.35 0.10
CA ALA A 2 2.21 8.97 0.76
C ALA A 2 2.14 9.43 2.22
N ASP A 3 0.92 9.71 2.70
CA ASP A 3 0.62 10.05 4.07
C ASP A 3 -0.30 8.99 4.70
N VAL A 4 0.17 8.34 5.76
CA VAL A 4 -0.57 7.33 6.51
C VAL A 4 -1.89 7.86 7.08
N ALA A 5 -2.01 9.17 7.32
CA ALA A 5 -3.23 9.82 7.76
C ALA A 5 -4.33 9.81 6.69
N ASN A 6 -3.95 9.71 5.42
CA ASN A 6 -4.85 9.75 4.27
C ASN A 6 -5.07 8.37 3.62
N LYS A 7 -4.64 7.29 4.28
CA LYS A 7 -4.82 5.94 3.74
C LYS A 7 -6.30 5.58 3.55
N TYR A 8 -6.61 4.87 2.46
CA TYR A 8 -7.95 4.29 2.28
C TYR A 8 -8.27 3.27 3.39
N ALA A 9 -9.54 3.19 3.78
CA ALA A 9 -9.99 2.33 4.88
C ALA A 9 -9.93 0.83 4.52
N GLU A 10 -9.95 0.53 3.22
CA GLU A 10 -9.90 -0.80 2.61
C GLU A 10 -8.51 -1.44 2.72
N ASN A 11 -7.47 -0.64 2.97
CA ASN A 11 -6.14 -1.18 3.22
C ASN A 11 -6.16 -2.11 4.44
N VAL A 12 -5.68 -3.34 4.27
CA VAL A 12 -5.42 -4.23 5.42
C VAL A 12 -4.32 -3.64 6.29
N ALA A 13 -4.39 -3.86 7.61
CA ALA A 13 -3.41 -3.34 8.54
C ALA A 13 -2.00 -3.90 8.24
N GLY A 14 -0.99 -3.01 8.23
CA GLY A 14 0.41 -3.38 8.02
C GLY A 14 1.21 -2.28 7.33
N PRO A 15 2.51 -2.55 7.05
CA PRO A 15 3.49 -1.61 6.48
C PRO A 15 2.97 -0.92 5.23
N PHE A 16 2.51 -1.69 4.25
CA PHE A 16 2.12 -1.12 2.98
C PHE A 16 0.70 -0.57 3.03
N TYR A 17 0.48 0.61 2.47
CA TYR A 17 -0.83 1.21 2.29
C TYR A 17 -0.87 2.06 1.03
N VAL A 18 -2.08 2.28 0.52
CA VAL A 18 -2.37 3.28 -0.53
C VAL A 18 -3.18 4.42 0.09
N ASP A 19 -2.79 5.65 -0.20
CA ASP A 19 -3.51 6.85 0.24
C ASP A 19 -4.39 7.49 -0.84
N ASP A 20 -5.11 8.54 -0.43
CA ASP A 20 -6.08 9.25 -1.26
C ASP A 20 -5.48 9.99 -2.47
N GLN A 21 -4.15 10.03 -2.61
CA GLN A 21 -3.49 10.54 -3.81
C GLN A 21 -3.55 9.56 -4.99
N CYS A 22 -4.03 8.32 -4.78
CA CYS A 22 -4.15 7.32 -5.83
C CYS A 22 -5.01 7.82 -7.01
N ILE A 23 -4.46 7.73 -8.22
CA ILE A 23 -5.12 8.13 -9.48
C ILE A 23 -5.59 6.95 -10.34
N ASP A 24 -5.67 5.75 -9.76
CA ASP A 24 -6.16 4.54 -10.43
C ASP A 24 -5.42 4.17 -11.74
N CYS A 25 -4.09 4.39 -11.78
CA CYS A 25 -3.27 4.17 -12.98
C CYS A 25 -2.91 2.70 -13.31
N ASP A 26 -3.48 1.73 -12.61
CA ASP A 26 -3.22 0.28 -12.73
C ASP A 26 -1.82 -0.26 -12.39
N LEU A 27 -0.75 0.54 -12.48
CA LEU A 27 0.64 0.06 -12.42
C LEU A 27 0.95 -0.84 -11.21
N CYS A 28 0.55 -0.44 -10.00
CA CYS A 28 0.79 -1.22 -8.78
C CYS A 28 0.07 -2.59 -8.78
N ARG A 29 -1.07 -2.69 -9.46
CA ARG A 29 -1.82 -3.94 -9.62
C ARG A 29 -1.16 -4.86 -10.65
N GLU A 30 -0.47 -4.31 -11.64
CA GLU A 30 0.33 -5.08 -12.60
C GLU A 30 1.64 -5.57 -11.97
N THR A 31 2.31 -4.72 -11.19
CA THR A 31 3.60 -5.04 -10.54
C THR A 31 3.43 -6.02 -9.37
N ALA A 32 2.44 -5.79 -8.50
CA ALA A 32 2.25 -6.56 -7.27
C ALA A 32 0.78 -7.00 -7.09
N PRO A 33 0.22 -7.81 -8.02
CA PRO A 33 -1.18 -8.24 -7.99
C PRO A 33 -1.56 -9.07 -6.76
N ALA A 34 -0.57 -9.68 -6.09
CA ALA A 34 -0.77 -10.43 -4.86
C ALA A 34 -1.10 -9.55 -3.64
N SER A 35 -0.85 -8.23 -3.73
CA SER A 35 -0.97 -7.28 -2.61
C SER A 35 -1.96 -6.14 -2.89
N PHE A 36 -2.11 -5.72 -4.15
CA PHE A 36 -2.94 -4.58 -4.53
C PHE A 36 -4.20 -4.99 -5.30
N LYS A 37 -5.34 -4.38 -4.96
CA LYS A 37 -6.62 -4.54 -5.66
C LYS A 37 -7.29 -3.20 -5.90
N ARG A 38 -8.13 -3.16 -6.93
CA ARG A 38 -9.01 -2.01 -7.22
C ARG A 38 -10.23 -2.06 -6.31
N ASN A 39 -10.65 -0.92 -5.80
CA ASN A 39 -12.02 -0.68 -5.37
C ASN A 39 -12.79 -0.17 -6.59
N ASP A 40 -13.69 -0.99 -7.13
CA ASP A 40 -14.43 -0.67 -8.36
C ASP A 40 -15.42 0.49 -8.17
N ASP A 41 -16.05 0.60 -7.00
CA ASP A 41 -16.98 1.67 -6.67
C ASP A 41 -16.26 3.00 -6.39
N GLY A 42 -15.11 2.93 -5.70
CA GLY A 42 -14.36 4.10 -5.24
C GLY A 42 -13.31 4.61 -6.21
N GLY A 43 -13.00 3.87 -7.28
CA GLY A 43 -12.04 4.31 -8.31
C GLY A 43 -10.62 4.51 -7.78
N HIS A 44 -10.14 3.62 -6.90
CA HIS A 44 -8.79 3.69 -6.34
C HIS A 44 -8.22 2.29 -6.09
N THR A 45 -6.93 2.21 -5.79
CA THR A 45 -6.27 0.97 -5.35
C THR A 45 -6.14 0.94 -3.84
N TYR A 46 -6.17 -0.24 -3.24
CA TYR A 46 -5.83 -0.47 -1.83
C TYR A 46 -4.98 -1.74 -1.68
N VAL A 47 -4.25 -1.83 -0.57
CA VAL A 47 -3.53 -3.03 -0.17
C VAL A 47 -4.53 -4.02 0.43
N TYR A 48 -4.85 -5.10 -0.29
CA TYR A 48 -5.80 -6.13 0.20
C TYR A 48 -5.10 -7.26 0.96
N LYS A 49 -3.78 -7.38 0.78
CA LYS A 49 -2.92 -8.36 1.46
C LYS A 49 -1.53 -7.74 1.63
N GLN A 50 -0.97 -7.82 2.83
CA GLN A 50 0.42 -7.45 3.07
C GLN A 50 1.36 -8.52 2.49
N PRO A 51 2.56 -8.17 2.02
CA PRO A 51 3.53 -9.16 1.56
C PRO A 51 3.93 -10.09 2.71
N GLU A 52 3.94 -11.39 2.46
CA GLU A 52 4.29 -12.46 3.42
C GLU A 52 5.66 -13.10 3.10
N THR A 53 6.22 -12.82 1.92
CA THR A 53 7.51 -13.33 1.46
C THR A 53 8.43 -12.19 1.01
N LEU A 54 9.74 -12.46 0.94
CA LEU A 54 10.72 -11.48 0.46
C LEU A 54 10.46 -11.08 -1.01
N ASP A 55 9.99 -12.01 -1.83
CA ASP A 55 9.64 -11.73 -3.23
C ASP A 55 8.41 -10.83 -3.33
N GLU A 56 7.37 -11.10 -2.53
CA GLU A 56 6.18 -10.22 -2.46
C GLU A 56 6.56 -8.83 -1.93
N GLU A 57 7.46 -8.73 -0.94
CA GLU A 57 7.93 -7.44 -0.41
C GLU A 57 8.71 -6.65 -1.46
N ALA A 58 9.57 -7.32 -2.24
CA ALA A 58 10.30 -6.69 -3.33
C ALA A 58 9.35 -6.12 -4.40
N LEU A 59 8.31 -6.87 -4.78
CA LEU A 59 7.29 -6.39 -5.71
C LEU A 59 6.48 -5.22 -5.15
N CYS A 60 6.12 -5.24 -3.85
CA CYS A 60 5.47 -4.11 -3.20
C CYS A 60 6.35 -2.85 -3.18
N LYS A 61 7.66 -2.99 -2.97
CA LYS A 61 8.62 -1.88 -3.04
C LYS A 61 8.74 -1.35 -4.47
N GLU A 62 8.82 -2.23 -5.46
CA GLU A 62 8.85 -1.82 -6.88
C GLU A 62 7.57 -1.06 -7.25
N ALA A 63 6.40 -1.55 -6.83
CA ALA A 63 5.12 -0.86 -7.05
C ALA A 63 5.09 0.52 -6.37
N MET A 64 5.66 0.62 -5.16
CA MET A 64 5.77 1.87 -4.40
C MET A 64 6.67 2.89 -5.13
N GLU A 65 7.86 2.48 -5.55
CA GLU A 65 8.82 3.31 -6.28
C GLU A 65 8.30 3.69 -7.68
N GLY A 66 7.50 2.82 -8.31
CA GLY A 66 6.90 3.06 -9.61
C GLY A 66 5.67 3.98 -9.58
N CYS A 67 5.08 4.25 -8.41
CA CYS A 67 3.85 5.01 -8.33
C CYS A 67 4.04 6.47 -8.82
N PRO A 68 3.37 6.90 -9.91
CA PRO A 68 3.63 8.21 -10.54
C PRO A 68 3.24 9.41 -9.67
N VAL A 69 2.44 9.15 -8.63
CA VAL A 69 1.94 10.15 -7.67
C VAL A 69 2.40 9.84 -6.24
N GLU A 70 3.29 8.86 -6.08
CA GLU A 70 3.86 8.44 -4.78
C GLU A 70 2.79 8.12 -3.72
N ALA A 71 1.63 7.59 -4.12
CA ALA A 71 0.47 7.31 -3.26
C ALA A 71 0.59 6.02 -2.44
N ILE A 72 1.73 5.32 -2.53
CA ILE A 72 1.98 4.07 -1.81
C ILE A 72 3.04 4.36 -0.75
N GLY A 73 2.74 4.03 0.50
CA GLY A 73 3.69 4.11 1.61
C GLY A 73 3.96 2.73 2.19
N ASN A 74 5.06 2.60 2.95
CA ASN A 74 5.44 1.36 3.65
C ASN A 74 5.65 1.54 5.18
N ASP A 75 5.28 2.72 5.68
CA ASP A 75 5.31 3.12 7.09
C ASP A 75 3.96 2.94 7.81
N GLY A 76 3.02 2.24 7.18
CA GLY A 76 1.71 1.89 7.73
C GLY A 76 1.82 0.86 8.84
N ALA A 77 1.10 1.05 9.95
CA ALA A 77 1.34 0.44 11.26
C ALA A 77 2.13 1.38 12.18
N ILE A 78 1.36 2.28 12.78
CA ILE A 78 1.55 2.66 14.18
C ILE A 78 1.35 1.37 15.00
N ILE A 79 2.38 0.54 15.08
CA ILE A 79 2.52 -0.34 16.23
C ILE A 79 2.87 0.62 17.36
N LEU A 80 1.99 0.76 18.35
CA LEU A 80 2.46 0.98 19.71
C LEU A 80 3.45 -0.14 19.99
N ALA A 81 4.72 0.03 19.59
CA ALA A 81 5.78 -0.82 20.06
C ALA A 81 5.67 -0.73 21.58
N PRO A 82 5.45 -1.85 22.31
CA PRO A 82 5.53 -1.78 23.75
C PRO A 82 6.93 -1.22 24.04
N LEU A 83 6.97 -0.17 24.86
CA LEU A 83 8.19 0.37 25.43
C LEU A 83 8.98 -0.86 25.91
N ARG A 84 10.10 -1.18 25.24
CA ARG A 84 11.01 -2.21 25.74
C ARG A 84 11.60 -1.64 27.04
N VAL A 85 11.01 -2.01 28.17
CA VAL A 85 11.59 -1.93 29.51
C VAL A 85 12.19 -3.29 29.83
#